data_AF-A0A7H4MHG0-F1
#
_entry.id   AF-A0A7H4MHG0-F1
#
_cell.length_a   1.000
_cell.length_b   1.000
_cell.length_c   1.000
_cell.angle_alpha   90.00
_cell.angle_beta   90.00
_cell.angle_gamma   90.00
#
_symmetry.space_group_name_H-M   'P 1'
#
loop_
_entity.id
_entity.type
_entity.pdbx_description
1 polymer ?
#
loop_
_entity_poly.entity_id
_entity_poly.type
_entity_poly.pdbx_seq_one_letter_code
_entity_poly.pdbx_strand_id
1 'polypeptide(L)'
;MMVLGVSGLANIPFAALLSMLIPLLIGMLWGNLDERFKQLCAAAQPLVIIIMSFAIGANSSINTVFTAGLSGILLGIISALTGIVFYFIYNLFLKKKSALGAALGTTAASSALTPAMVAQADPSLAMYVDAATAQLATASIITMITAPILVAWFDKRLKKRAPAAEPLKDAKSEESVTLSSPAAKGHK
;
A
#
# COMPACT_ATOMS: atom_id res chain seq x y z
N MET A 1 8.79 -2.21 10.09
CA MET A 1 10.19 -2.50 9.71
C MET A 1 11.18 -1.55 10.38
N MET A 2 11.02 -0.21 10.28
CA MET A 2 11.94 0.75 10.92
C MET A 2 12.14 0.50 12.42
N VAL A 3 11.07 0.30 13.19
CA VAL A 3 11.16 0.04 14.65
C VAL A 3 11.93 -1.25 14.97
N LEU A 4 11.72 -2.32 14.19
CA LEU A 4 12.42 -3.59 14.35
C LEU A 4 13.90 -3.48 13.96
N GLY A 5 14.21 -2.68 12.93
CA GLY A 5 15.57 -2.37 12.52
C GLY A 5 16.34 -1.53 13.55
N VAL A 6 15.69 -0.54 14.16
CA VAL A 6 16.31 0.35 15.16
C VAL A 6 16.43 -0.31 16.53
N SER A 7 15.52 -1.23 16.88
CA SER A 7 15.56 -1.94 18.17
C SER A 7 16.64 -3.02 18.27
N GLY A 8 17.37 -3.32 17.19
CA GLY A 8 18.40 -4.37 17.17
C GLY A 8 17.85 -5.80 17.28
N LEU A 9 16.52 -5.97 17.42
CA LEU A 9 15.83 -7.25 17.39
C LEU A 9 15.78 -7.85 15.98
N ALA A 10 15.97 -7.00 14.97
CA ALA A 10 16.16 -7.40 13.59
C ALA A 10 17.59 -7.90 13.36
N ASN A 11 17.87 -9.17 13.60
CA ASN A 11 18.94 -9.85 12.87
C ASN A 11 18.46 -10.15 11.44
N ILE A 12 17.97 -9.12 10.74
CA ILE A 12 17.50 -9.26 9.35
C ILE A 12 18.76 -9.61 8.56
N PRO A 13 18.86 -10.83 8.00
CA PRO A 13 20.06 -11.21 7.28
C PRO A 13 20.23 -10.22 6.14
N PHE A 14 21.43 -9.64 6.01
CA PHE A 14 21.73 -8.68 4.94
C PHE A 14 21.35 -9.23 3.55
N ALA A 15 21.42 -10.56 3.39
CA ALA A 15 20.92 -11.30 2.25
C ALA A 15 19.42 -11.04 1.95
N ALA A 16 18.53 -10.99 2.94
CA ALA A 16 17.09 -10.75 2.72
C ALA A 16 16.82 -9.31 2.23
N LEU A 17 17.56 -8.32 2.75
CA LEU A 17 17.50 -6.94 2.26
C LEU A 17 17.96 -6.87 0.80
N LEU A 18 19.06 -7.56 0.49
CA LEU A 18 19.59 -7.61 -0.88
C LEU A 18 18.64 -8.33 -1.83
N SER A 19 18.01 -9.43 -1.39
CA SER A 19 16.99 -10.16 -2.15
C SER A 19 15.76 -9.32 -2.47
N MET A 20 15.40 -8.33 -1.64
CA MET A 20 14.32 -7.38 -1.95
C MET A 20 14.79 -6.28 -2.90
N LEU A 21 16.03 -5.81 -2.76
CA LEU A 21 16.57 -4.70 -3.56
C LEU A 21 16.89 -5.12 -5.00
N ILE A 22 17.44 -6.32 -5.22
CA ILE A 22 17.86 -6.80 -6.54
C ILE A 22 16.70 -6.81 -7.55
N PRO A 23 15.53 -7.42 -7.26
CA PRO A 23 14.39 -7.40 -8.19
C PRO A 23 13.87 -6.00 -8.47
N LEU A 24 13.90 -5.11 -7.48
CA LEU A 24 13.49 -3.72 -7.64
C LEU A 24 14.42 -2.96 -8.58
N LEU A 25 15.74 -3.13 -8.43
CA LEU A 25 16.73 -2.50 -9.31
C LEU A 25 16.62 -3.05 -10.73
N ILE A 26 16.52 -4.36 -10.90
CA ILE A 26 16.36 -4.99 -12.22
C ILE A 26 15.07 -4.49 -12.89
N GLY A 27 13.95 -4.47 -12.17
CA GLY A 27 12.68 -3.95 -12.68
C GLY A 27 12.76 -2.48 -13.09
N MET A 28 13.47 -1.66 -12.32
CA MET A 28 13.68 -0.24 -12.64
C MET A 28 14.55 -0.05 -13.89
N LEU A 29 15.67 -0.77 -13.97
CA LEU A 29 16.57 -0.73 -15.14
C LEU A 29 15.83 -1.20 -16.39
N TRP A 30 15.20 -2.37 -16.35
CA TRP A 30 14.53 -2.96 -17.52
C TRP A 30 13.28 -2.19 -17.94
N GLY A 31 12.49 -1.71 -16.98
CA GLY A 31 11.30 -0.90 -17.25
C GLY A 31 11.63 0.48 -17.83
N ASN A 32 12.86 0.97 -17.68
CA ASN A 32 13.33 2.20 -18.31
C ASN A 32 13.95 1.95 -19.70
N LEU A 33 14.41 0.73 -19.98
CA LEU A 33 14.98 0.33 -21.27
C LEU A 33 13.93 -0.17 -22.26
N ASP A 34 12.84 -0.78 -21.78
CA ASP A 34 11.77 -1.35 -22.61
C ASP A 34 10.39 -0.90 -22.12
N GLU A 35 9.75 -0.03 -22.91
CA GLU A 35 8.43 0.52 -22.60
C GLU A 35 7.31 -0.53 -22.74
N ARG A 36 7.48 -1.53 -23.60
CA ARG A 36 6.53 -2.64 -23.74
C ARG A 36 6.61 -3.57 -22.55
N PHE A 37 7.81 -3.83 -22.02
CA PHE A 37 7.98 -4.55 -20.76
C PHE A 37 7.31 -3.81 -19.59
N LYS A 38 7.51 -2.48 -19.50
CA LYS A 38 6.84 -1.64 -18.51
C LYS A 38 5.31 -1.73 -18.60
N GLN A 39 4.74 -1.68 -19.80
CA GLN A 39 3.29 -1.80 -20.02
C GLN A 39 2.78 -3.19 -19.62
N LEU A 40 3.52 -4.26 -19.93
CA LEU A 40 3.18 -5.62 -19.52
C LEU A 40 3.18 -5.76 -18.00
N CYS A 41 4.20 -5.25 -17.30
CA CYS A 41 4.26 -5.25 -15.84
C CYS A 41 3.11 -4.45 -15.22
N ALA A 42 2.77 -3.29 -15.78
CA ALA A 42 1.65 -2.49 -15.32
C ALA A 42 0.30 -3.20 -15.51
N ALA A 43 0.11 -3.90 -16.63
CA ALA A 43 -1.10 -4.70 -16.89
C ALA A 43 -1.18 -5.97 -16.03
N ALA A 44 -0.04 -6.57 -15.69
CA ALA A 44 0.02 -7.75 -14.84
C ALA A 44 -0.16 -7.44 -13.34
N GLN A 45 0.16 -6.23 -12.90
CA GLN A 45 0.12 -5.85 -11.49
C GLN A 45 -1.25 -6.10 -10.81
N PRO A 46 -2.40 -5.71 -11.38
CA PRO A 46 -3.71 -5.98 -10.77
C PRO A 46 -3.98 -7.48 -10.59
N LEU A 47 -3.62 -8.29 -11.59
CA LEU A 47 -3.80 -9.74 -11.54
C LEU A 47 -2.98 -10.36 -10.40
N VAL A 48 -1.72 -9.95 -10.26
CA VAL A 48 -0.84 -10.41 -9.18
C VAL A 48 -1.39 -9.98 -7.81
N ILE A 49 -1.89 -8.76 -7.67
CA ILE A 49 -2.50 -8.27 -6.42
C ILE A 49 -3.71 -9.13 -6.04
N ILE A 50 -4.57 -9.48 -7.01
CA ILE A 50 -5.75 -10.32 -6.77
C ILE A 50 -5.33 -11.72 -6.31
N ILE A 51 -4.38 -12.35 -6.99
CA ILE A 51 -3.87 -13.68 -6.62
C ILE A 51 -3.24 -13.65 -5.22
N MET A 52 -2.46 -12.61 -4.90
CA MET A 52 -1.89 -12.41 -3.56
C MET A 52 -2.98 -12.25 -2.50
N SER A 53 -4.05 -11.53 -2.80
CA SER A 53 -5.18 -11.34 -1.87
C SER A 53 -5.91 -12.66 -1.60
N PHE A 54 -6.10 -13.50 -2.62
CA PHE A 54 -6.63 -14.85 -2.42
C PHE A 54 -5.68 -15.72 -1.60
N ALA A 55 -4.37 -15.65 -1.83
CA ALA A 55 -3.39 -16.41 -1.06
C ALA A 55 -3.41 -16.02 0.42
N ILE A 56 -3.48 -14.73 0.73
CA ILE A 56 -3.64 -14.20 2.10
C ILE A 56 -4.92 -14.75 2.74
N GLY A 57 -6.03 -14.71 2.00
CA GLY A 57 -7.33 -15.22 2.47
C GLY A 57 -7.34 -16.74 2.70
N ALA A 58 -6.71 -17.51 1.82
CA ALA A 58 -6.66 -18.97 1.90
C ALA A 58 -5.75 -19.47 3.03
N ASN A 59 -4.71 -18.71 3.40
CA ASN A 59 -3.85 -19.03 4.53
C ASN A 59 -4.48 -18.62 5.89
N SER A 60 -5.41 -17.66 5.88
CA SER A 60 -6.01 -17.13 7.11
C SER A 60 -7.18 -17.98 7.63
N SER A 61 -7.26 -18.16 8.95
CA SER A 61 -8.43 -18.77 9.60
C SER A 61 -9.55 -17.76 9.88
N ILE A 62 -10.81 -18.18 9.82
CA ILE A 62 -11.99 -17.31 10.08
C ILE A 62 -11.94 -16.69 11.49
N ASN A 63 -11.49 -17.45 12.48
CA ASN A 63 -11.33 -16.96 13.86
C ASN A 63 -10.23 -15.89 13.95
N THR A 64 -9.11 -16.09 13.26
CA THR A 64 -8.04 -15.09 13.18
C THR A 64 -8.56 -13.82 12.50
N VAL A 65 -9.30 -13.92 11.41
CA VAL A 65 -9.84 -12.74 10.72
C VAL A 65 -10.82 -11.95 11.59
N PHE A 66 -11.69 -12.63 12.36
CA PHE A 66 -12.63 -11.93 13.25
C PHE A 66 -11.94 -11.22 14.42
N THR A 67 -11.03 -11.90 15.10
CA THR A 67 -10.32 -11.36 16.27
C THR A 67 -9.25 -10.33 15.89
N ALA A 68 -8.46 -10.63 14.85
CA ALA A 68 -7.42 -9.76 14.33
C ALA A 68 -7.99 -8.61 13.47
N GLY A 69 -9.13 -8.80 12.82
CA GLY A 69 -9.80 -7.74 12.05
C GLY A 69 -10.26 -6.58 12.91
N LEU A 70 -10.80 -6.86 14.11
CA LEU A 70 -11.24 -5.82 15.04
C LEU A 70 -10.05 -4.96 15.53
N SER A 71 -8.92 -5.60 15.84
CA SER A 71 -7.68 -4.90 16.20
C SER A 71 -7.04 -4.21 14.98
N GLY A 72 -7.20 -4.76 13.78
CA GLY A 72 -6.84 -4.14 12.51
C GLY A 72 -7.61 -2.84 12.23
N ILE A 73 -8.86 -2.74 12.68
CA ILE A 73 -9.64 -1.49 12.60
C ILE A 73 -8.99 -0.39 13.43
N LEU A 74 -8.67 -0.69 14.68
CA LEU A 74 -7.95 0.25 15.56
C LEU A 74 -6.61 0.66 14.94
N LEU A 75 -5.87 -0.30 14.38
CA LEU A 75 -4.60 -0.01 13.71
C LEU A 75 -4.77 0.89 12.46
N GLY A 76 -5.83 0.67 11.68
CA GLY A 76 -6.19 1.52 10.54
C GLY A 76 -6.51 2.97 10.95
N ILE A 77 -7.20 3.14 12.07
CA ILE A 77 -7.48 4.48 12.64
C ILE A 77 -6.19 5.15 13.12
N ILE A 78 -5.33 4.43 13.83
CA ILE A 78 -4.03 4.94 14.27
C ILE A 78 -3.15 5.33 13.07
N SER A 79 -3.18 4.54 11.99
CA SER A 79 -2.53 4.86 10.72
C SER A 79 -3.07 6.15 10.11
N ALA A 80 -4.39 6.36 10.08
CA ALA A 80 -4.99 7.60 9.60
C ALA A 80 -4.58 8.82 10.45
N LEU A 81 -4.53 8.67 11.79
CA LEU A 81 -4.03 9.71 12.69
C LEU A 81 -2.55 10.02 12.44
N THR A 82 -1.75 8.99 12.19
CA THR A 82 -0.33 9.15 11.82
C THR A 82 -0.21 9.93 10.50
N GLY A 83 -1.06 9.63 9.52
CA GLY A 83 -1.19 10.42 8.28
C GLY A 83 -1.45 11.91 8.52
N ILE A 84 -2.30 12.26 9.48
CA ILE A 84 -2.57 13.65 9.88
C ILE A 84 -1.35 14.30 10.52
N VAL A 85 -0.63 13.58 11.38
CA VAL A 85 0.60 14.08 12.03
C VAL A 85 1.69 14.32 10.97
N PHE A 86 1.89 13.38 10.06
CA PHE A 86 2.83 13.53 8.94
C PHE A 86 2.44 14.68 8.03
N TYR A 87 1.16 14.89 7.76
CA TYR A 87 0.70 16.09 7.04
C TYR A 87 1.10 17.38 7.75
N PHE A 88 0.91 17.47 9.08
CA PHE A 88 1.27 18.67 9.84
C PHE A 88 2.78 18.92 9.82
N ILE A 89 3.59 17.88 10.01
CA ILE A 89 5.06 17.95 9.93
C ILE A 89 5.51 18.34 8.52
N TYR A 90 4.94 17.72 7.49
CA TYR A 90 5.27 17.98 6.09
C TYR A 90 4.92 19.42 5.71
N ASN A 91 3.77 19.93 6.14
CA ASN A 91 3.34 21.31 5.93
C ASN A 91 4.11 22.34 6.77
N LEU A 92 4.74 21.92 7.88
CA LEU A 92 5.59 22.77 8.72
C LEU A 92 7.02 22.90 8.15
N PHE A 93 7.56 21.82 7.58
CA PHE A 93 8.94 21.78 7.05
C PHE A 93 9.05 22.16 5.57
N LEU A 94 8.04 21.88 4.72
CA LEU A 94 8.08 22.26 3.30
C LEU A 94 7.29 23.55 3.04
N LYS A 95 7.96 24.54 2.42
CA LYS A 95 7.36 25.81 1.96
C LYS A 95 6.19 25.65 0.98
N LYS A 96 6.05 24.48 0.32
CA LYS A 96 4.91 24.14 -0.55
C LYS A 96 3.92 23.27 0.22
N LYS A 97 2.78 23.86 0.58
CA LYS A 97 1.66 23.15 1.20
C LYS A 97 1.10 22.15 0.19
N SER A 98 1.17 20.85 0.49
CA SER A 98 0.59 19.80 -0.35
C SER A 98 -0.08 18.75 0.53
N ALA A 99 -1.22 18.22 0.06
CA ALA A 99 -1.91 17.11 0.70
C ALA A 99 -1.11 15.79 0.65
N LEU A 100 0.03 15.77 -0.06
CA LEU A 100 0.93 14.63 -0.18
C LEU A 100 1.38 14.08 1.19
N GLY A 101 1.62 14.96 2.18
CA GLY A 101 2.01 14.53 3.52
C GLY A 101 0.96 13.65 4.22
N ALA A 102 -0.33 13.88 3.93
CA ALA A 102 -1.41 13.06 4.44
C ALA A 102 -1.46 11.69 3.76
N ALA A 103 -1.10 11.60 2.48
CA ALA A 103 -1.04 10.35 1.74
C ALA A 103 0.15 9.48 2.17
N LEU A 104 1.32 10.10 2.37
CA LEU A 104 2.57 9.40 2.72
C LEU A 104 2.54 8.75 4.11
N GLY A 105 1.78 9.30 5.06
CA GLY A 105 1.72 8.76 6.43
C GLY A 105 0.70 7.64 6.63
N THR A 106 0.15 7.06 5.55
CA THR A 106 -0.85 5.99 5.62
C THR A 106 -0.26 4.60 5.31
N THR A 107 -1.01 3.54 5.62
CA THR A 107 -0.55 2.16 5.48
C THR A 107 -0.68 1.64 4.05
N ALA A 108 0.43 1.24 3.43
CA ALA A 108 0.43 0.61 2.11
C ALA A 108 -0.09 -0.83 2.16
N ALA A 109 -0.82 -1.26 1.12
CA ALA A 109 -1.34 -2.63 1.01
C ALA A 109 -0.23 -3.70 1.00
N SER A 110 0.96 -3.39 0.46
CA SER A 110 2.13 -4.28 0.48
C SER A 110 2.63 -4.60 1.90
N SER A 111 2.22 -3.82 2.91
CA SER A 111 2.60 -4.07 4.31
C SER A 111 2.09 -5.43 4.81
N ALA A 112 0.99 -5.97 4.25
CA ALA A 112 0.47 -7.27 4.63
C ALA A 112 1.45 -8.44 4.37
N LEU A 113 2.43 -8.27 3.46
CA LEU A 113 3.46 -9.28 3.18
C LEU A 113 4.63 -9.23 4.18
N THR A 114 4.73 -8.14 4.94
CA THR A 114 5.86 -7.88 5.85
C THR A 114 5.98 -8.92 6.99
N PRO A 115 4.91 -9.38 7.66
CA PRO A 115 5.01 -10.36 8.74
C PRO A 115 5.64 -11.68 8.28
N ALA A 116 5.28 -12.16 7.08
CA ALA A 116 5.85 -13.37 6.51
C ALA A 116 7.36 -13.22 6.25
N MET A 117 7.79 -12.05 5.76
CA MET A 117 9.22 -11.77 5.57
C MET A 117 9.98 -11.72 6.90
N VAL A 118 9.36 -11.17 7.95
CA VAL A 118 9.96 -11.15 9.29
C VAL A 118 10.07 -12.54 9.87
N ALA A 119 9.05 -13.38 9.72
CA ALA A 119 9.09 -14.76 10.20
C ALA A 119 10.14 -15.63 9.48
N GLN A 120 10.49 -15.29 8.23
CA GLN A 120 11.62 -15.92 7.55
C GLN A 120 12.98 -15.49 8.13
N ALA A 121 13.08 -14.28 8.66
CA ALA A 121 14.29 -13.81 9.36
C ALA A 121 14.36 -14.33 10.80
N ASP A 122 13.21 -14.45 11.48
CA ASP A 122 13.08 -14.97 12.84
C ASP A 122 11.87 -15.93 12.95
N PRO A 123 12.11 -17.25 12.89
CA PRO A 123 11.04 -18.26 12.96
C PRO A 123 10.23 -18.24 14.26
N SER A 124 10.73 -17.64 15.35
CA SER A 124 9.98 -17.53 16.60
C SER A 124 8.71 -16.69 16.44
N LEU A 125 8.69 -15.79 15.45
CA LEU A 125 7.56 -14.92 15.15
C LEU A 125 6.52 -15.56 14.23
N ALA A 126 6.72 -16.81 13.78
CA ALA A 126 5.81 -17.51 12.89
C ALA A 126 4.37 -17.59 13.45
N MET A 127 4.21 -17.76 14.77
CA MET A 127 2.90 -17.82 15.43
C MET A 127 2.09 -16.51 15.34
N TYR A 128 2.72 -15.39 15.02
CA TYR A 128 2.07 -14.08 14.91
C TYR A 128 1.75 -13.69 13.46
N VAL A 129 2.23 -14.44 12.47
CA VAL A 129 2.14 -14.08 11.05
C VAL A 129 0.70 -13.91 10.60
N ASP A 130 -0.17 -14.87 10.90
CA ASP A 130 -1.55 -14.84 10.42
C ASP A 130 -2.33 -13.67 11.02
N ALA A 131 -2.20 -13.45 12.33
CA ALA A 131 -2.86 -12.35 13.01
C ALA A 131 -2.34 -10.98 12.52
N ALA A 132 -1.02 -10.83 12.40
CA ALA A 132 -0.41 -9.60 11.92
C ALA A 132 -0.74 -9.32 10.44
N THR A 133 -0.79 -10.36 9.61
CA THR A 133 -1.16 -10.26 8.19
C THR A 133 -2.63 -9.83 8.06
N ALA A 134 -3.54 -10.45 8.81
CA ALA A 134 -4.94 -10.06 8.84
C ALA A 134 -5.14 -8.62 9.32
N GLN A 135 -4.43 -8.21 10.39
CA GLN A 135 -4.47 -6.83 10.90
C GLN A 135 -4.01 -5.82 9.86
N LEU A 136 -2.87 -6.07 9.20
CA LEU A 136 -2.32 -5.18 8.19
C LEU A 136 -3.20 -5.14 6.93
N ALA A 137 -3.80 -6.27 6.55
CA ALA A 137 -4.78 -6.31 5.46
C ALA A 137 -6.01 -5.45 5.80
N THR A 138 -6.61 -5.61 6.98
CA THR A 138 -7.76 -4.79 7.41
C THR A 138 -7.38 -3.31 7.53
N ALA A 139 -6.21 -2.99 8.11
CA ALA A 139 -5.72 -1.62 8.21
C ALA A 139 -5.48 -0.97 6.83
N SER A 140 -5.04 -1.74 5.84
CA SER A 140 -4.86 -1.26 4.46
C SER A 140 -6.19 -0.95 3.77
N ILE A 141 -7.24 -1.78 3.97
CA ILE A 141 -8.59 -1.51 3.44
C ILE A 141 -9.16 -0.22 4.02
N ILE A 142 -9.04 -0.04 5.34
CA ILE A 142 -9.48 1.19 6.01
C ILE A 142 -8.69 2.39 5.53
N THR A 143 -7.40 2.21 5.28
CA THR A 143 -6.55 3.23 4.69
C THR A 143 -7.00 3.58 3.28
N MET A 144 -7.35 2.62 2.43
CA MET A 144 -7.86 2.89 1.07
C MET A 144 -9.13 3.73 1.09
N ILE A 145 -9.97 3.61 2.12
CA ILE A 145 -11.15 4.46 2.30
C ILE A 145 -10.76 5.83 2.90
N THR A 146 -9.93 5.83 3.93
CA THR A 146 -9.64 7.04 4.72
C THR A 146 -8.67 7.99 4.03
N ALA A 147 -7.66 7.46 3.34
CA ALA A 147 -6.63 8.23 2.64
C ALA A 147 -7.20 9.18 1.57
N PRO A 148 -8.05 8.76 0.60
CA PRO A 148 -8.60 9.66 -0.40
C PRO A 148 -9.53 10.72 0.24
N ILE A 149 -10.29 10.36 1.28
CA ILE A 149 -11.14 11.31 2.01
C ILE A 149 -10.26 12.37 2.70
N LEU A 150 -9.20 11.94 3.38
CA LEU A 150 -8.28 12.80 4.10
C LEU A 150 -7.53 13.74 3.14
N VAL A 151 -7.01 13.20 2.04
CA VAL A 151 -6.33 13.95 0.98
C VAL A 151 -7.29 14.96 0.34
N ALA A 152 -8.51 14.56 -0.02
CA ALA A 152 -9.51 15.46 -0.59
C ALA A 152 -9.93 16.58 0.38
N TRP A 153 -10.03 16.28 1.67
CA TRP A 153 -10.34 17.27 2.71
C TRP A 153 -9.20 18.29 2.89
N PHE A 154 -7.96 17.83 2.95
CA PHE A 154 -6.79 18.71 3.06
C PHE A 154 -6.55 19.49 1.77
N ASP A 155 -6.77 18.91 0.58
CA ASP A 155 -6.70 19.60 -0.70
C ASP A 155 -7.73 20.74 -0.77
N LYS A 156 -8.98 20.51 -0.35
CA LYS A 156 -10.01 21.57 -0.24
C LYS A 156 -9.63 22.67 0.77
N ARG A 157 -9.01 22.31 1.89
CA ARG A 157 -8.53 23.27 2.91
C ARG A 157 -7.35 24.11 2.40
N LEU A 158 -6.45 23.52 1.62
CA LEU A 158 -5.31 24.19 0.98
C LEU A 158 -5.76 25.13 -0.12
N LYS A 159 -6.66 24.69 -1.01
CA LYS A 159 -7.24 25.49 -2.10
C LYS A 159 -8.02 26.70 -1.57
N LYS A 160 -8.67 26.58 -0.39
CA LYS A 160 -9.31 27.73 0.29
C LYS A 160 -8.33 28.73 0.90
N ARG A 161 -7.03 28.39 1.03
CA ARG A 161 -6.01 29.23 1.70
C ARG A 161 -4.88 29.70 0.76
N ALA A 162 -4.87 29.33 -0.52
CA ALA A 162 -3.87 29.73 -1.50
C ALA A 162 -4.53 30.17 -2.83
N PRO A 163 -4.18 31.34 -3.40
CA PRO A 163 -4.52 31.64 -4.78
C PRO A 163 -3.68 30.75 -5.70
N ALA A 164 -4.35 29.98 -6.55
CA ALA A 164 -3.82 29.24 -7.70
C ALA A 164 -2.42 28.60 -7.55
N ALA A 165 -2.36 27.32 -7.17
CA ALA A 165 -1.23 26.45 -7.51
C ALA A 165 -1.76 25.08 -7.93
N GLU A 166 -1.13 24.55 -8.97
CA GLU A 166 -1.61 23.57 -9.96
C GLU A 166 -2.39 22.36 -9.42
N PRO A 167 -3.39 21.88 -10.19
CA PRO A 167 -4.02 20.60 -9.91
C PRO A 167 -2.95 19.51 -9.92
N LEU A 168 -2.90 18.75 -8.83
CA LEU A 168 -2.19 17.47 -8.79
C LEU A 168 -2.73 16.64 -9.96
N LYS A 169 -1.91 16.45 -11.00
CA LYS A 169 -2.20 15.58 -12.13
C LYS A 169 -2.68 14.25 -11.58
N ASP A 170 -3.94 13.99 -11.89
CA ASP A 170 -4.69 12.75 -11.80
C ASP A 170 -3.86 11.57 -11.28
N ALA A 171 -4.09 11.21 -10.01
CA ALA A 171 -4.16 9.80 -9.68
C ALA A 171 -5.33 9.27 -10.49
N LYS A 172 -5.02 8.87 -11.73
CA LYS A 172 -5.97 8.34 -12.70
C LYS A 172 -6.84 7.36 -11.94
N SER A 173 -8.10 7.76 -11.83
CA SER A 173 -9.25 6.93 -11.58
C SER A 173 -8.94 5.47 -11.82
N GLU A 174 -9.27 4.65 -10.84
CA GLU A 174 -9.91 3.36 -11.08
C GLU A 174 -10.88 3.56 -12.26
N GLU A 175 -10.36 3.37 -13.47
CA GLU A 175 -11.11 3.50 -14.70
C GLU A 175 -11.93 2.22 -14.76
N SER A 176 -13.13 2.34 -14.19
CA SER A 176 -14.36 1.77 -14.73
C SER A 176 -14.10 0.58 -15.64
N VAL A 177 -14.02 -0.61 -15.05
CA VAL A 177 -14.31 -1.85 -15.79
C VAL A 177 -15.81 -1.84 -16.07
N THR A 178 -16.25 -0.96 -16.96
CA THR A 178 -17.50 -1.11 -17.67
C THR A 178 -17.32 -2.31 -18.58
N LEU A 179 -17.90 -3.41 -18.14
CA LEU A 179 -18.26 -4.55 -18.95
C LEU A 179 -18.94 -4.07 -20.25
N SER A 180 -18.17 -3.99 -21.32
CA SER A 180 -18.72 -4.03 -22.68
C SER A 180 -18.17 -5.25 -23.38
N SER A 181 -18.91 -6.34 -23.21
CA SER A 181 -18.90 -7.48 -24.12
C SER A 181 -19.08 -6.99 -25.57
N PRO A 182 -18.20 -7.35 -26.51
CA PRO A 182 -18.59 -7.46 -27.89
C PRO A 182 -19.10 -8.87 -28.10
N ALA A 183 -20.43 -8.95 -28.17
CA ALA A 183 -21.19 -10.05 -28.69
C ALA A 183 -20.50 -10.74 -29.86
N ALA A 184 -20.51 -12.08 -29.81
CA ALA A 184 -20.45 -12.91 -30.99
C ALA A 184 -21.44 -12.38 -32.04
N LYS A 185 -20.92 -11.96 -33.19
CA LYS A 185 -21.66 -11.86 -34.45
C LYS A 185 -20.80 -12.43 -35.55
N GLY A 186 -21.27 -13.54 -36.12
CA GLY A 186 -20.73 -14.13 -37.32
C GLY A 186 -21.07 -13.36 -38.59
N HIS A 187 -20.86 -14.07 -39.71
CA HIS A 187 -21.00 -13.68 -41.12
C HIS A 187 -19.83 -12.83 -41.66
N LYS A 188 -19.13 -13.21 -42.74
CA LYS A 188 -19.34 -14.17 -43.84
C LYS A 188 -17.98 -14.64 -44.34
#